data_AF-A0A5A7VU89-F1
#
_entry.id   AF-A0A5A7VU89-F1
#
_cell.length_a   1.000
_cell.length_b   1.000
_cell.length_c   1.000
_cell.angle_alpha   90.00
_cell.angle_beta   90.00
_cell.angle_gamma   90.00
#
_symmetry.space_group_name_H-M   'P 1'
#
loop_
_entity.id
_entity.type
_entity.pdbx_description
1 polymer ?
#
loop_
_entity_poly.entity_id
_entity_poly.type
_entity_poly.pdbx_seq_one_letter_code
_entity_poly.pdbx_strand_id
1 'polypeptide(L)' 'MLEVQPAPDGFMVYDTDAGEAVMKFASRAQADEMIAMLQIADVHAELQRWAPDAMPQAY' A
#
# COMPACT_ATOMS: atom_id res chain seq x y z
N MET A 1 1.40 -2.11 9.55
CA MET A 1 1.14 -0.74 9.05
C MET A 1 2.38 -0.34 8.30
N LEU A 2 2.24 0.22 7.09
CA LEU A 2 3.39 0.52 6.26
C LEU A 2 3.91 1.93 6.56
N GLU A 3 5.21 2.03 6.80
CA GLU A 3 5.90 3.29 7.08
C GLU A 3 7.14 3.44 6.19
N VAL A 4 7.41 4.65 5.72
CA VAL A 4 8.59 4.95 4.89
C VAL A 4 9.69 5.52 5.76
N GLN A 5 10.81 4.81 5.85
CA GLN A 5 11.98 5.25 6.59
C GLN A 5 13.13 5.61 5.63
N PRO A 6 13.89 6.68 5.92
CA PRO A 6 15.10 6.98 5.16
C PRO A 6 16.16 5.89 5.40
N ALA A 7 16.81 5.44 4.32
CA ALA A 7 17.86 4.44 4.34
C ALA A 7 19.13 5.00 3.66
N PRO A 8 20.32 4.39 3.87
CA PRO A 8 21.60 4.91 3.36
C PRO A 8 21.66 5.11 1.84
N ASP A 9 20.78 4.44 1.10
CA ASP A 9 20.78 4.39 -0.36
C ASP A 9 19.34 4.43 -0.91
N GLY A 10 18.46 5.20 -0.26
CA GLY A 10 17.08 5.40 -0.69
C GLY A 10 16.07 5.43 0.46
N PHE A 11 14.90 4.87 0.23
CA PHE A 11 13.79 4.82 1.18
C PHE A 11 13.34 3.39 1.36
N MET A 12 13.24 2.92 2.60
CA MET A 12 12.79 1.58 2.93
C MET A 12 11.34 1.66 3.44
N VAL A 13 10.45 0.89 2.83
CA VAL A 13 9.12 0.64 3.39
C VAL A 13 9.24 -0.47 4.42
N TYR A 14 8.83 -0.17 5.64
CA TYR A 14 8.79 -1.09 6.77
C TYR A 14 7.34 -1.42 7.10
N ASP A 15 7.05 -2.69 7.35
CA ASP A 15 5.83 -3.07 8.01
C ASP A 15 6.07 -3.05 9.52
N THR A 16 5.45 -2.09 10.20
CA THR A 16 5.56 -1.93 11.64
C THR A 16 4.75 -2.96 12.43
N ASP A 17 3.77 -3.63 11.81
CA ASP A 17 3.01 -4.69 12.48
C ASP A 17 3.80 -6.00 12.48
N ALA A 18 4.48 -6.30 11.37
CA ALA A 18 5.35 -7.47 11.27
C ALA A 18 6.76 -7.21 11.83
N GLY A 19 7.16 -5.94 11.95
CA GLY A 19 8.53 -5.56 12.32
C GLY A 19 9.55 -5.89 11.23
N GLU A 20 9.13 -5.92 9.97
CA GLU A 20 9.92 -6.40 8.83
C GLU A 20 10.08 -5.34 7.74
N ALA A 21 11.24 -5.34 7.09
CA ALA A 21 11.48 -4.54 5.90
C ALA A 21 10.79 -5.19 4.69
N VAL A 22 9.94 -4.44 4.01
CA VAL A 22 9.14 -4.95 2.90
C VAL A 22 9.86 -4.72 1.57
N MET A 23 10.24 -3.47 1.30
CA MET A 23 10.77 -3.08 -0.01
C MET A 23 11.57 -1.78 0.06
N LYS A 24 12.56 -1.63 -0.83
CA LYS A 24 13.40 -0.43 -0.95
C LYS A 24 13.09 0.32 -2.25
N PHE A 25 13.03 1.65 -2.16
CA PHE A 25 12.75 2.57 -3.25
C PHE A 25 13.87 3.60 -3.39
N ALA A 26 14.05 4.09 -4.63
CA ALA A 26 15.01 5.16 -4.92
C ALA A 26 14.50 6.54 -4.45
N SER A 27 13.18 6.75 -4.41
CA SER A 27 12.56 8.00 -3.98
C SER A 27 11.42 7.76 -3.00
N ARG A 28 11.20 8.74 -2.11
CA ARG A 28 10.08 8.71 -1.18
C ARG A 28 8.73 8.73 -1.88
N ALA A 29 8.62 9.51 -2.96
CA ALA A 29 7.39 9.58 -3.74
C ALA A 29 6.97 8.20 -4.29
N GLN A 30 7.91 7.38 -4.77
CA GLN A 30 7.59 6.02 -5.22
C GLN A 30 7.15 5.11 -4.06
N ALA A 31 7.78 5.22 -2.90
CA ALA A 31 7.39 4.47 -1.72
C ALA A 31 5.98 4.85 -1.25
N ASP A 32 5.68 6.15 -1.19
CA ASP A 32 4.38 6.68 -0.81
C ASP A 32 3.29 6.28 -1.82
N GLU A 33 3.60 6.31 -3.13
CA GLU A 33 2.67 5.89 -4.19
C GLU A 33 2.32 4.40 -4.05
N MET A 34 3.30 3.53 -3.79
CA MET A 34 3.05 2.10 -3.55
C MET A 34 2.15 1.89 -2.33
N ILE A 35 2.41 2.58 -1.21
CA ILE A 35 1.59 2.47 0.00
C ILE A 35 0.15 2.91 -0.28
N ALA A 36 -0.03 4.02 -1.01
CA ALA A 36 -1.36 4.51 -1.39
C ALA A 36 -2.11 3.49 -2.27
N MET A 37 -1.44 2.89 -3.26
CA MET A 37 -2.06 1.84 -4.10
C MET A 37 -2.51 0.64 -3.28
N LEU A 38 -1.71 0.18 -2.32
CA LEU A 38 -2.06 -0.95 -1.45
C LEU A 38 -3.26 -0.63 -0.56
N GLN A 39 -3.31 0.57 0.01
CA GLN A 39 -4.46 1.01 0.81
C GLN A 39 -5.74 1.09 -0.01
N ILE A 40 -5.66 1.63 -1.24
CA ILE A 40 -6.82 1.68 -2.14
C ILE A 40 -7.29 0.26 -2.50
N ALA A 41 -6.37 -0.65 -2.79
CA ALA A 41 -6.70 -2.04 -3.11
C ALA A 41 -7.36 -2.76 -1.93
N ASP A 42 -6.88 -2.54 -0.71
CA ASP A 42 -7.45 -3.11 0.51
C ASP A 42 -8.86 -2.59 0.78
N VAL A 43 -9.07 -1.27 0.68
CA VAL A 43 -10.39 -0.65 0.80
C VAL A 43 -11.33 -1.15 -0.30
N HIS A 44 -10.86 -1.28 -1.54
CA HIS A 44 -11.66 -1.86 -2.62
C HIS A 44 -12.06 -3.31 -2.32
N ALA A 45 -11.15 -4.13 -1.79
CA ALA A 45 -11.45 -5.50 -1.40
C ALA A 45 -12.46 -5.58 -0.24
N GLU A 46 -12.37 -4.67 0.73
CA GLU A 46 -13.34 -4.57 1.83
C GLU A 46 -14.72 -4.14 1.32
N LEU A 47 -14.78 -3.14 0.43
CA LEU A 47 -16.02 -2.70 -0.20
C LEU A 47 -16.67 -3.82 -1.02
N GLN A 48 -15.89 -4.57 -1.81
CA GLN A 48 -16.39 -5.75 -2.54
C GLN A 48 -16.94 -6.83 -1.61
N ARG A 49 -16.31 -7.03 -0.45
CA ARG A 49 -16.77 -8.01 0.55
C ARG A 49 -18.10 -7.62 1.17
N TRP A 50 -18.33 -6.33 1.43
CA TRP A 50 -19.57 -5.86 2.06
C TRP A 50 -20.71 -5.60 1.08
N ALA A 51 -20.40 -5.29 -0.17
CA ALA A 51 -21.38 -4.99 -1.19
C ALA A 51 -21.07 -5.73 -2.50
N PRO A 52 -21.28 -7.05 -2.57
CA PRO A 52 -21.01 -7.84 -3.77
C PRO A 52 -21.83 -7.37 -5.00
N ASP A 53 -22.96 -6.69 -4.77
CA ASP A 53 -23.87 -6.14 -5.79
C ASP A 53 -23.62 -4.66 -6.17
N ALA A 54 -22.67 -3.96 -5.52
CA ALA A 54 -22.48 -2.51 -5.69
C ALA A 54 -21.38 -2.12 -6.68
N MET A 55 -20.78 -3.08 -7.40
CA MET A 55 -19.96 -2.74 -8.56
C MET A 55 -20.87 -2.70 -9.80
N PRO A 56 -21.18 -1.52 -10.37
CA PRO A 56 -21.71 -1.51 -11.71
C PRO A 56 -20.64 -2.18 -12.58
N GLN A 57 -21.00 -3.30 -13.22
CA GLN A 57 -20.19 -3.86 -14.30
C GLN A 57 -20.09 -2.76 -15.36
N ALA A 58 -18.94 -2.07 -15.38
CA ALA A 58 -18.64 -1.12 -16.43
C ALA A 58 -18.55 -1.92 -17.74
N TYR A 59 -19.51 -1.63 -18.63
CA TYR A 59 -19.65 -2.19 -19.97
C TYR A 59 -18.67 -1.51 -20.94
#